data_AF-A0A813JJW0-F1
#
_entry.id   AF-A0A813JJW0-F1
#
_cell.length_a   1.000
_cell.length_b   1.000
_cell.length_c   1.000
_cell.angle_alpha   90.00
_cell.angle_beta   90.00
_cell.angle_gamma   90.00
#
_symmetry.space_group_name_H-M   'P 1'
#
loop_
_entity.id
_entity.type
_entity.pdbx_description
1 polymer ?
#
loop_
_entity_poly.entity_id
_entity_poly.type
_entity_poly.pdbx_seq_one_letter_code
_entity_poly.pdbx_strand_id
1 'polypeptide(L)'
;RVSPQAARRLGCTTTDILAQECEIKVGFIFCERTSSGDCVDREIYLGRGALVANDALIRPGTHLAEGSYIGAFSIAPLSCEPFSVTCGARVQADGSVEPLFLYTRQDTRVVYHPHKSCRNFLAVFIMLLVQSLFLELFAFTITWSWNLRHWRGHGIISLYVAEVLIDMAWSSAFTIIFYRLFIGHFISHPLHEHMPLTSVLFHVSWKFSFVVMSIFIGTPLWNIYLRALGARIGSNVIVMTEHVNEPDHLDIGDGTVIDSQADLLTHNIENQAITFEKARIGKACRLHNSACISGLSVLEDGAEILPSAVGMKGQVFRRGRSYYGNPCQEMPRFKSNLSNPQVE
;
A
#
# COMPACT_ATOMS: atom_id res chain seq x y z
N ARG A 1 -1.35 -7.99 31.21
CA ARG A 1 -2.33 -9.09 31.43
C ARG A 1 -3.31 -9.08 30.27
N VAL A 2 -3.20 -10.03 29.34
CA VAL A 2 -4.16 -10.22 28.24
C VAL A 2 -5.51 -10.62 28.83
N SER A 3 -6.62 -10.07 28.33
CA SER A 3 -7.94 -10.35 28.89
C SER A 3 -8.31 -11.83 28.66
N PRO A 4 -8.94 -12.52 29.64
CA PRO A 4 -9.34 -13.92 29.50
C PRO A 4 -10.33 -14.20 28.36
N GLN A 5 -10.94 -13.16 27.78
CA GLN A 5 -11.86 -13.27 26.66
C GLN A 5 -11.14 -13.36 25.30
N ALA A 6 -9.91 -12.83 25.17
CA ALA A 6 -9.12 -12.98 23.96
C ALA A 6 -8.56 -14.41 23.81
N ALA A 7 -8.21 -15.05 24.92
CA ALA A 7 -7.66 -16.42 24.93
C ALA A 7 -8.68 -17.51 24.54
N ARG A 8 -9.98 -17.32 24.82
CA ARG A 8 -10.99 -18.37 24.62
C ARG A 8 -11.48 -18.54 23.18
N ARG A 9 -11.22 -17.58 22.28
CA ARG A 9 -11.59 -17.71 20.85
C ARG A 9 -10.58 -18.55 20.03
N LEU A 10 -9.46 -18.98 20.64
CA LEU A 10 -8.31 -19.58 19.95
C LEU A 10 -8.15 -21.11 20.14
N GLY A 11 -9.08 -21.79 20.83
CA GLY A 11 -9.08 -23.27 20.89
C GLY A 11 -7.86 -23.94 21.55
N CYS A 12 -7.00 -23.20 22.25
CA CYS A 12 -5.80 -23.73 22.90
C CYS A 12 -5.83 -23.51 24.42
N THR A 13 -5.37 -24.51 25.18
CA THR A 13 -5.04 -24.40 26.60
C THR A 13 -3.78 -23.54 26.76
N THR A 14 -3.97 -22.32 27.26
CA THR A 14 -3.00 -21.42 27.92
C THR A 14 -1.51 -21.70 27.69
N THR A 15 -0.93 -21.06 26.67
CA THR A 15 0.48 -20.67 26.69
C THR A 15 0.62 -19.49 27.66
N ASP A 16 1.55 -19.54 28.62
CA ASP A 16 1.79 -18.44 29.55
C ASP A 16 2.45 -17.26 28.82
N ILE A 17 1.62 -16.28 28.42
CA ILE A 17 2.08 -15.05 27.74
C ILE A 17 2.57 -14.06 28.81
N LEU A 18 3.88 -13.84 28.86
CA LEU A 18 4.50 -12.80 29.70
C LEU A 18 4.60 -11.51 28.88
N ALA A 19 3.58 -10.65 29.01
CA ALA A 19 3.52 -9.35 28.33
C ALA A 19 3.64 -8.17 29.30
N GLN A 20 4.63 -7.30 29.07
CA GLN A 20 4.80 -6.03 29.79
C GLN A 20 4.42 -4.87 28.85
N GLU A 21 3.31 -4.16 29.11
CA GLU A 21 2.90 -2.97 28.32
C GLU A 21 3.01 -3.14 26.78
N CYS A 22 2.42 -4.22 26.25
CA CYS A 22 2.39 -4.51 24.81
C CYS A 22 0.97 -4.33 24.25
N GLU A 23 0.88 -3.99 22.96
CA GLU A 23 -0.40 -3.91 22.24
C GLU A 23 -0.45 -5.01 21.18
N ILE A 24 -1.40 -5.95 21.33
CA ILE A 24 -1.69 -7.01 20.36
C ILE A 24 -3.00 -6.63 19.68
N LYS A 25 -2.97 -6.28 18.39
CA LYS A 25 -4.17 -5.81 17.69
C LYS A 25 -5.06 -6.96 17.24
N VAL A 26 -4.54 -7.94 16.48
CA VAL A 26 -5.23 -9.20 16.10
C VAL A 26 -4.18 -10.25 15.63
N GLY A 27 -3.48 -10.94 16.52
CA GLY A 27 -2.47 -11.96 16.14
C GLY A 27 -2.98 -13.41 16.30
N PHE A 28 -2.45 -14.36 15.52
CA PHE A 28 -2.66 -15.79 15.76
C PHE A 28 -1.47 -16.37 16.53
N ILE A 29 -1.73 -16.94 17.70
CA ILE A 29 -0.74 -17.70 18.47
C ILE A 29 -0.96 -19.18 18.16
N PHE A 30 0.05 -19.84 17.59
CA PHE A 30 -0.02 -21.27 17.29
C PHE A 30 0.69 -22.08 18.36
N CYS A 31 0.12 -23.22 18.74
CA CYS A 31 0.84 -24.27 19.44
C CYS A 31 1.50 -25.20 18.43
N GLU A 32 2.81 -25.38 18.55
CA GLU A 32 3.55 -26.38 17.79
C GLU A 32 3.24 -27.76 18.40
N ARG A 33 2.95 -28.76 17.56
CA ARG A 33 2.79 -30.16 18.00
C ARG A 33 4.00 -30.96 17.57
N THR A 34 4.51 -31.79 18.48
CA THR A 34 5.54 -32.78 18.15
C THR A 34 5.00 -33.82 17.18
N SER A 35 5.88 -34.59 16.54
CA SER A 35 5.51 -35.74 15.72
C SER A 35 4.74 -36.83 16.50
N SER A 36 4.80 -36.81 17.85
CA SER A 36 4.01 -37.66 18.74
C SER A 36 2.61 -37.10 19.06
N GLY A 37 2.29 -35.88 18.61
CA GLY A 37 1.00 -35.21 18.83
C GLY A 37 0.92 -34.37 20.11
N ASP A 38 2.00 -34.28 20.87
CA ASP A 38 2.08 -33.49 22.12
C ASP A 38 2.28 -32.01 21.80
N CYS A 39 1.60 -31.13 22.54
CA CYS A 39 1.82 -29.69 22.42
C CYS A 39 3.18 -29.31 23.03
N VAL A 40 3.99 -28.57 22.27
CA VAL A 40 5.24 -27.98 22.74
C VAL A 40 4.90 -26.77 23.59
N ASP A 41 5.05 -26.92 24.91
CA ASP A 41 4.81 -25.84 25.87
C ASP A 41 6.09 -25.01 26.06
N ARG A 42 6.11 -23.81 25.48
CA ARG A 42 7.22 -22.85 25.59
C ARG A 42 6.65 -21.45 25.74
N GLU A 43 7.13 -20.74 26.76
CA GLU A 43 6.70 -19.38 27.07
C GLU A 43 6.94 -18.42 25.89
N ILE A 44 6.05 -17.43 25.75
CA ILE A 44 6.20 -16.35 24.80
C ILE A 44 6.46 -15.07 25.59
N TYR A 45 7.60 -14.44 25.35
CA TYR A 45 7.99 -13.19 25.97
C TYR A 45 7.75 -12.03 25.00
N LEU A 46 6.97 -11.04 25.45
CA LEU A 46 6.74 -9.80 24.73
C LEU A 46 7.33 -8.63 25.53
N GLY A 47 8.41 -8.06 25.00
CA GLY A 47 9.06 -6.89 25.56
C GLY A 47 8.17 -5.65 25.55
N ARG A 48 8.54 -4.66 26.38
CA ARG A 48 7.81 -3.39 26.51
C ARG A 48 7.60 -2.70 25.17
N GLY A 49 6.38 -2.25 24.86
CA GLY A 49 6.08 -1.56 23.61
C GLY A 49 6.28 -2.40 22.33
N ALA A 50 6.41 -3.73 22.44
CA ALA A 50 6.38 -4.62 21.29
C ALA A 50 4.98 -4.59 20.64
N LEU A 51 4.95 -4.56 19.31
CA LEU A 51 3.75 -4.42 18.51
C LEU A 51 3.60 -5.62 17.57
N VAL A 52 2.42 -6.22 17.57
CA VAL A 52 2.07 -7.34 16.70
C VAL A 52 0.87 -6.94 15.84
N ALA A 53 1.10 -6.86 14.53
CA ALA A 53 0.07 -6.50 13.57
C ALA A 53 -0.91 -7.65 13.29
N ASN A 54 -1.93 -7.35 12.49
CA ASN A 54 -3.01 -8.28 12.21
C ASN A 54 -2.53 -9.53 11.46
N ASP A 55 -3.03 -10.69 11.88
CA ASP A 55 -2.76 -12.01 11.30
C ASP A 55 -1.27 -12.42 11.31
N ALA A 56 -0.46 -11.78 12.16
CA ALA A 56 0.90 -12.24 12.42
C ALA A 56 0.89 -13.55 13.21
N LEU A 57 1.79 -14.47 12.86
CA LEU A 57 1.95 -15.79 13.47
C LEU A 57 3.07 -15.77 14.51
N ILE A 58 2.73 -16.06 15.76
CA ILE A 58 3.71 -16.19 16.86
C ILE A 58 3.84 -17.66 17.23
N ARG A 59 5.08 -18.15 17.27
CA ARG A 59 5.41 -19.54 17.66
C ARG A 59 5.71 -19.65 19.16
N PRO A 60 5.51 -20.81 19.80
CA PRO A 60 5.91 -21.02 21.19
C PRO A 60 7.43 -20.84 21.35
N GLY A 61 7.87 -20.24 22.44
CA GLY A 61 9.30 -19.92 22.67
C GLY A 61 9.78 -18.65 21.97
N THR A 62 8.88 -17.81 21.46
CA THR A 62 9.22 -16.53 20.85
C THR A 62 9.55 -15.48 21.92
N HIS A 63 10.71 -14.84 21.82
CA HIS A 63 11.14 -13.70 22.62
C HIS A 63 11.21 -12.44 21.75
N LEU A 64 10.17 -11.61 21.83
CA LEU A 64 10.16 -10.29 21.21
C LEU A 64 10.81 -9.27 22.14
N ALA A 65 11.85 -8.58 21.65
CA ALA A 65 12.52 -7.53 22.40
C ALA A 65 11.68 -6.25 22.50
N GLU A 66 12.08 -5.36 23.41
CA GLU A 66 11.45 -4.05 23.63
C GLU A 66 11.30 -3.28 22.31
N GLY A 67 10.10 -2.75 22.06
CA GLY A 67 9.81 -1.92 20.89
C GLY A 67 9.87 -2.63 19.54
N SER A 68 9.99 -3.96 19.49
CA SER A 68 9.97 -4.71 18.22
C SER A 68 8.58 -4.69 17.56
N TYR A 69 8.54 -4.73 16.23
CA TYR A 69 7.31 -4.76 15.43
C TYR A 69 7.26 -5.97 14.51
N ILE A 70 6.18 -6.74 14.59
CA ILE A 70 5.87 -7.84 13.68
C ILE A 70 4.75 -7.37 12.74
N GLY A 71 5.06 -7.29 11.46
CA GLY A 71 4.15 -6.87 10.40
C GLY A 71 2.98 -7.83 10.18
N ALA A 72 1.96 -7.35 9.45
CA ALA A 72 0.79 -8.17 9.16
C ALA A 72 1.17 -9.38 8.29
N PHE A 73 0.45 -10.50 8.43
CA PHE A 73 0.72 -11.75 7.69
C PHE A 73 2.18 -12.26 7.79
N SER A 74 2.89 -11.90 8.86
CA SER A 74 4.30 -12.22 9.05
C SER A 74 4.47 -13.34 10.07
N ILE A 75 5.59 -14.06 10.00
CA ILE A 75 5.94 -15.08 11.00
C ILE A 75 6.99 -14.50 11.93
N ALA A 76 6.70 -14.49 13.22
CA ALA A 76 7.60 -13.93 14.22
C ALA A 76 8.90 -14.76 14.33
N PRO A 77 10.06 -14.09 14.49
CA PRO A 77 11.30 -14.75 14.83
C PRO A 77 11.25 -15.34 16.24
N LEU A 78 12.04 -16.38 16.50
CA LEU A 78 12.17 -16.92 17.86
C LEU A 78 12.84 -15.92 18.81
N SER A 79 13.73 -15.08 18.30
CA SER A 79 14.31 -13.95 19.02
C SER A 79 14.58 -12.80 18.07
N CYS A 80 14.43 -11.57 18.54
CA CYS A 80 14.71 -10.38 17.75
C CYS A 80 15.45 -9.32 18.55
N GLU A 81 16.13 -8.42 17.84
CA GLU A 81 16.80 -7.28 18.48
C GLU A 81 15.76 -6.23 18.95
N PRO A 82 16.09 -5.44 20.00
CA PRO A 82 15.26 -4.32 20.41
C PRO A 82 14.96 -3.41 19.22
N PHE A 83 13.71 -2.95 19.12
CA PHE A 83 13.26 -2.06 18.06
C PHE A 83 13.40 -2.68 16.65
N SER A 84 13.56 -3.99 16.48
CA SER A 84 13.58 -4.59 15.13
C SER A 84 12.20 -4.65 14.46
N VAL A 85 12.16 -4.56 13.13
CA VAL A 85 10.95 -4.75 12.32
C VAL A 85 11.06 -6.04 11.51
N THR A 86 10.12 -6.96 11.73
CA THR A 86 9.97 -8.19 10.94
C THR A 86 8.72 -8.09 10.09
N CYS A 87 8.84 -8.25 8.76
CA CYS A 87 7.68 -8.34 7.88
C CYS A 87 7.89 -9.46 6.85
N GLY A 88 6.90 -10.35 6.72
CA GLY A 88 6.95 -11.54 5.89
C GLY A 88 7.73 -12.69 6.53
N ALA A 89 7.78 -13.80 5.80
CA ALA A 89 8.54 -14.99 6.18
C ALA A 89 8.99 -15.75 4.94
N ARG A 90 10.20 -16.29 4.97
CA ARG A 90 10.76 -17.14 3.92
C ARG A 90 10.60 -18.60 4.32
N VAL A 91 9.90 -19.37 3.50
CA VAL A 91 9.92 -20.83 3.61
C VAL A 91 11.15 -21.34 2.84
N GLN A 92 12.08 -21.97 3.54
CA GLN A 92 13.25 -22.61 2.97
C GLN A 92 12.88 -23.96 2.35
N ALA A 93 13.77 -24.51 1.52
CA ALA A 93 13.52 -25.77 0.80
C ALA A 93 13.36 -26.99 1.72
N ASP A 94 13.88 -26.92 2.94
CA ASP A 94 13.70 -27.93 4.00
C ASP A 94 12.38 -27.77 4.77
N GLY A 95 11.54 -26.80 4.39
CA GLY A 95 10.29 -26.46 5.06
C GLY A 95 10.48 -25.56 6.28
N SER A 96 11.71 -25.18 6.64
CA SER A 96 11.95 -24.25 7.73
C SER A 96 11.48 -22.85 7.37
N VAL A 97 10.91 -22.13 8.33
CA VAL A 97 10.41 -20.77 8.13
C VAL A 97 11.36 -19.78 8.78
N GLU A 98 11.99 -18.96 7.96
CA GLU A 98 12.88 -17.89 8.36
C GLU A 98 12.15 -16.52 8.31
N PRO A 99 11.99 -15.84 9.46
CA PRO A 99 11.41 -14.50 9.53
C PRO A 99 12.26 -13.51 8.72
N LEU A 100 11.61 -12.67 7.90
CA LEU A 100 12.33 -11.68 7.11
C LEU A 100 12.50 -10.38 7.93
N PHE A 101 13.72 -10.16 8.40
CA PHE A 101 14.13 -8.93 9.08
C PHE A 101 14.39 -7.83 8.06
N LEU A 102 13.71 -6.69 8.20
CA LEU A 102 13.83 -5.58 7.25
C LEU A 102 14.83 -4.52 7.70
N TYR A 103 14.79 -4.08 8.96
CA TYR A 103 15.68 -3.06 9.52
C TYR A 103 15.50 -2.91 11.04
N THR A 104 16.45 -2.21 11.67
CA THR A 104 16.39 -1.75 13.07
C THR A 104 15.68 -0.39 13.12
N ARG A 105 14.58 -0.26 13.87
CA ARG A 105 13.78 0.97 14.05
C ARG A 105 14.70 2.06 14.59
N GLN A 106 14.90 3.09 13.79
CA GLN A 106 15.47 4.34 14.28
C GLN A 106 14.38 5.08 15.03
N ASP A 107 14.65 5.35 16.31
CA ASP A 107 13.80 6.11 17.20
C ASP A 107 13.86 7.60 16.82
N THR A 108 13.26 7.99 15.70
CA THR A 108 13.07 9.40 15.38
C THR A 108 11.88 9.58 14.44
N ARG A 109 10.82 10.22 14.94
CA ARG A 109 10.34 11.52 14.42
C ARG A 109 9.08 11.97 15.16
N VAL A 110 9.02 13.27 15.39
CA VAL A 110 7.88 14.02 15.93
C VAL A 110 6.61 13.62 15.19
N VAL A 111 5.70 12.96 15.90
CA VAL A 111 4.39 12.59 15.33
C VAL A 111 3.56 13.86 15.19
N TYR A 112 3.12 14.17 13.97
CA TYR A 112 2.34 15.36 13.70
C TYR A 112 0.89 15.15 14.16
N HIS A 113 0.46 15.94 15.15
CA HIS A 113 -0.94 16.03 15.56
C HIS A 113 -1.60 17.18 14.81
N PRO A 114 -2.52 16.92 13.87
CA PRO A 114 -3.20 17.98 13.14
C PRO A 114 -3.99 18.87 14.12
N HIS A 115 -3.78 20.19 14.02
CA HIS A 115 -4.46 21.17 14.87
C HIS A 115 -5.98 21.10 14.64
N LYS A 116 -6.81 21.32 15.68
CA LYS A 116 -8.29 21.26 15.59
C LYS A 116 -8.88 22.13 14.48
N SER A 117 -8.16 23.18 14.05
CA SER A 117 -8.54 24.07 12.94
C SER A 117 -8.56 23.35 11.58
N CYS A 118 -7.63 22.41 11.35
CA CYS A 118 -7.60 21.60 10.12
C CYS A 118 -8.84 20.72 9.99
N ARG A 119 -9.42 20.25 11.11
CA ARG A 119 -10.64 19.45 11.12
C ARG A 119 -11.87 20.25 10.67
N ASN A 120 -11.96 21.51 11.07
CA ASN A 120 -13.07 22.39 10.66
C ASN A 120 -12.95 22.78 9.18
N PHE A 121 -11.73 23.06 8.71
CA PHE A 121 -11.45 23.31 7.30
C PHE A 121 -11.82 22.12 6.41
N LEU A 122 -11.52 20.91 6.89
CA LEU A 122 -11.80 19.66 6.22
C LEU A 122 -13.30 19.33 6.16
N ALA A 123 -14.07 19.67 7.19
CA ALA A 123 -15.53 19.59 7.17
C ALA A 123 -16.14 20.59 6.16
N VAL A 124 -15.61 21.82 6.08
CA VAL A 124 -16.01 22.80 5.07
C VAL A 124 -15.70 22.30 3.66
N PHE A 125 -14.56 21.62 3.48
CA PHE A 125 -14.18 21.01 2.21
C PHE A 125 -15.11 19.86 1.80
N ILE A 126 -15.51 18.98 2.73
CA ILE A 126 -16.54 17.95 2.46
C ILE A 126 -17.86 18.59 2.04
N MET A 127 -18.24 19.71 2.68
CA MET A 127 -19.40 20.49 2.26
C MET A 127 -19.27 21.00 0.83
N LEU A 128 -18.09 21.49 0.43
CA LEU A 128 -17.83 21.94 -0.94
C LEU A 128 -17.83 20.80 -1.96
N LEU A 129 -17.32 19.62 -1.60
CA LEU A 129 -17.38 18.40 -2.43
C LEU A 129 -18.83 17.93 -2.61
N VAL A 130 -19.61 17.87 -1.53
CA VAL A 130 -21.03 17.55 -1.61
C VAL A 130 -21.76 18.62 -2.44
N GLN A 131 -21.41 19.89 -2.28
CA GLN A 131 -21.98 20.97 -3.07
C GLN A 131 -21.63 20.88 -4.56
N SER A 132 -20.42 20.44 -4.94
CA SER A 132 -20.09 20.21 -6.35
C SER A 132 -20.93 19.07 -6.95
N LEU A 133 -21.14 17.98 -6.20
CA LEU A 133 -22.01 16.88 -6.63
C LEU A 133 -23.48 17.32 -6.80
N PHE A 134 -23.96 18.20 -5.92
CA PHE A 134 -25.30 18.80 -6.07
C PHE A 134 -25.39 19.72 -7.30
N LEU A 135 -24.34 20.46 -7.61
CA LEU A 135 -24.29 21.32 -8.81
C LEU A 135 -24.28 20.48 -10.09
N GLU A 136 -23.58 19.34 -10.10
CA GLU A 136 -23.59 18.38 -11.22
C GLU A 136 -24.99 17.78 -11.43
N LEU A 137 -25.64 17.27 -10.38
CA LEU A 137 -27.02 16.79 -10.43
C LEU A 137 -28.01 17.87 -10.90
N PHE A 138 -27.79 19.11 -10.48
CA PHE A 138 -28.64 20.24 -10.86
C PHE A 138 -28.42 20.65 -12.32
N ALA A 139 -27.17 20.71 -12.78
CA ALA A 139 -26.80 20.94 -14.17
C ALA A 139 -27.42 19.86 -15.07
N PHE A 140 -27.25 18.59 -14.72
CA PHE A 140 -27.87 17.44 -15.40
C PHE A 140 -29.39 17.60 -15.49
N THR A 141 -30.05 17.99 -14.39
CA THR A 141 -31.51 18.16 -14.37
C THR A 141 -31.97 19.30 -15.28
N ILE A 142 -31.26 20.43 -15.28
CA ILE A 142 -31.55 21.58 -16.15
C ILE A 142 -31.31 21.21 -17.62
N THR A 143 -30.16 20.62 -17.93
CA THR A 143 -29.79 20.17 -19.28
C THR A 143 -30.83 19.17 -19.79
N TRP A 144 -31.18 18.16 -19.00
CA TRP A 144 -32.22 17.19 -19.32
C TRP A 144 -33.59 17.85 -19.57
N SER A 145 -34.02 18.75 -18.68
CA SER A 145 -35.29 19.46 -18.77
C SER A 145 -35.37 20.39 -19.99
N TRP A 146 -34.26 21.04 -20.33
CA TRP A 146 -34.14 21.88 -21.52
C TRP A 146 -34.20 21.04 -22.80
N ASN A 147 -33.51 19.90 -22.81
CA ASN A 147 -33.48 18.97 -23.94
C ASN A 147 -34.86 18.33 -24.20
N LEU A 148 -35.61 17.96 -23.16
CA LEU A 148 -36.98 17.46 -23.30
C LEU A 148 -37.93 18.47 -23.99
N ARG A 149 -37.64 19.77 -23.87
CA ARG A 149 -38.43 20.85 -24.48
C ARG A 149 -38.03 21.18 -25.92
N HIS A 150 -36.78 20.92 -26.31
CA HIS A 150 -36.22 21.36 -27.60
C HIS A 150 -35.76 20.15 -28.43
N TRP A 151 -36.72 19.44 -29.02
CA TRP A 151 -36.54 18.21 -29.79
C TRP A 151 -35.79 18.42 -31.11
N ARG A 152 -34.45 18.28 -31.10
CA ARG A 152 -33.62 18.06 -32.31
C ARG A 152 -32.48 17.07 -31.99
N GLY A 153 -32.63 15.82 -32.45
CA GLY A 153 -31.91 14.64 -31.96
C GLY A 153 -30.36 14.66 -31.97
N HIS A 154 -29.72 15.50 -32.78
CA HIS A 154 -28.25 15.59 -32.82
C HIS A 154 -27.66 16.59 -31.81
N GLY A 155 -28.40 17.65 -31.42
CA GLY A 155 -27.93 18.61 -30.42
C GLY A 155 -27.88 18.03 -28.99
N ILE A 156 -28.75 17.06 -28.72
CA ILE A 156 -28.91 16.43 -27.40
C ILE A 156 -27.65 15.63 -27.04
N ILE A 157 -27.15 14.80 -27.97
CA ILE A 157 -25.97 13.96 -27.74
C ILE A 157 -24.73 14.82 -27.54
N SER A 158 -24.54 15.87 -28.37
CA SER A 158 -23.38 16.75 -28.24
C SER A 158 -23.38 17.54 -26.94
N LEU A 159 -24.54 17.99 -26.46
CA LEU A 159 -24.66 18.70 -25.18
C LEU A 159 -24.38 17.77 -24.00
N TYR A 160 -24.88 16.54 -24.06
CA TYR A 160 -24.64 15.53 -23.03
C TYR A 160 -23.17 15.12 -22.95
N VAL A 161 -22.52 14.87 -24.10
CA VAL A 161 -21.09 14.59 -24.14
C VAL A 161 -20.28 15.77 -23.61
N ALA A 162 -20.65 17.01 -23.95
CA ALA A 162 -19.98 18.19 -23.43
C ALA A 162 -20.12 18.32 -21.90
N GLU A 163 -21.30 18.06 -21.36
CA GLU A 163 -21.56 18.06 -19.91
C GLU A 163 -20.68 17.03 -19.19
N VAL A 164 -20.69 15.78 -19.64
CA VAL A 164 -19.85 14.72 -19.05
C VAL A 164 -18.37 15.09 -19.10
N LEU A 165 -17.89 15.68 -20.20
CA LEU A 165 -16.50 16.13 -20.32
C LEU A 165 -16.17 17.31 -19.38
N ILE A 166 -17.11 18.23 -19.18
CA ILE A 166 -16.96 19.37 -18.26
C ILE A 166 -16.90 18.86 -16.82
N ASP A 167 -17.82 17.98 -16.43
CA ASP A 167 -17.86 17.38 -15.08
C ASP A 167 -16.58 16.59 -14.82
N MET A 168 -16.13 15.85 -15.83
CA MET A 168 -14.89 15.11 -15.77
C MET A 168 -13.66 16.01 -15.58
N ALA A 169 -13.58 17.10 -16.35
CA ALA A 169 -12.52 18.08 -16.22
C ALA A 169 -12.55 18.79 -14.87
N TRP A 170 -13.74 19.15 -14.39
CA TRP A 170 -13.95 19.80 -13.09
C TRP A 170 -13.52 18.90 -11.93
N SER A 171 -14.03 17.66 -11.88
CA SER A 171 -13.67 16.67 -10.86
C SER A 171 -12.17 16.41 -10.83
N SER A 172 -11.54 16.27 -12.00
CA SER A 172 -10.09 16.08 -12.11
C SER A 172 -9.31 17.29 -11.59
N ALA A 173 -9.67 18.50 -12.03
CA ALA A 173 -9.02 19.72 -11.61
C ALA A 173 -9.16 19.94 -10.10
N PHE A 174 -10.35 19.71 -9.56
CA PHE A 174 -10.63 19.79 -8.14
C PHE A 174 -9.76 18.82 -7.33
N THR A 175 -9.69 17.54 -7.73
CA THR A 175 -8.84 16.54 -7.06
C THR A 175 -7.37 16.92 -7.12
N ILE A 176 -6.87 17.38 -8.27
CA ILE A 176 -5.48 17.81 -8.42
C ILE A 176 -5.18 19.00 -7.49
N ILE A 177 -6.02 20.04 -7.50
CA ILE A 177 -5.84 21.23 -6.67
C ILE A 177 -5.87 20.84 -5.19
N PHE A 178 -6.86 20.04 -4.79
CA PHE A 178 -6.98 19.58 -3.40
C PHE A 178 -5.77 18.76 -2.96
N TYR A 179 -5.35 17.80 -3.79
CA TYR A 179 -4.20 16.96 -3.48
C TYR A 179 -2.93 17.79 -3.31
N ARG A 180 -2.68 18.74 -4.22
CA ARG A 180 -1.49 19.60 -4.20
C ARG A 180 -1.45 20.58 -3.03
N LEU A 181 -2.59 21.18 -2.69
CA LEU A 181 -2.64 22.21 -1.65
C LEU A 181 -2.67 21.61 -0.23
N PHE A 182 -3.28 20.45 -0.05
CA PHE A 182 -3.52 19.90 1.29
C PHE A 182 -2.74 18.62 1.52
N ILE A 183 -2.98 17.61 0.69
CA ILE A 183 -2.47 16.26 0.96
C ILE A 183 -0.95 16.19 0.81
N GLY A 184 -0.38 16.74 -0.27
CA GLY A 184 1.08 16.77 -0.46
C GLY A 184 1.83 17.47 0.69
N HIS A 185 1.19 18.43 1.37
CA HIS A 185 1.76 19.07 2.55
C HIS A 185 1.75 18.15 3.79
N PHE A 186 0.68 17.39 4.01
CA PHE A 186 0.56 16.48 5.15
C PHE A 186 1.41 15.21 5.01
N ILE A 187 1.63 14.73 3.79
CA ILE A 187 2.44 13.54 3.50
C ILE A 187 3.92 13.75 3.89
N SER A 188 4.36 15.00 4.04
CA SER A 188 5.74 15.34 4.44
C SER A 188 6.07 15.02 5.91
N HIS A 189 5.09 14.64 6.73
CA HIS A 189 5.27 14.38 8.17
C HIS A 189 4.61 13.05 8.60
N PRO A 190 5.23 12.29 9.53
CA PRO A 190 4.62 11.08 10.06
C PRO A 190 3.35 11.42 10.87
N LEU A 191 2.24 10.75 10.54
CA LEU A 191 0.90 11.03 11.09
C LEU A 191 0.50 9.96 12.12
N HIS A 192 -0.01 10.33 13.30
CA HIS A 192 -0.42 9.36 14.32
C HIS A 192 -1.60 8.47 13.87
N GLU A 193 -1.63 7.23 14.37
CA GLU A 193 -2.50 6.08 14.02
C GLU A 193 -4.00 6.28 14.09
N HIS A 194 -4.47 7.37 14.69
CA HIS A 194 -5.87 7.74 14.55
C HIS A 194 -6.05 8.19 13.11
N MET A 195 -6.26 7.22 12.19
CA MET A 195 -6.44 7.39 10.74
C MET A 195 -6.89 8.82 10.49
N PRO A 196 -5.94 9.73 10.21
CA PRO A 196 -6.26 11.13 10.29
C PRO A 196 -7.36 11.30 9.27
N LEU A 197 -8.41 12.03 9.62
CA LEU A 197 -9.56 12.25 8.75
C LEU A 197 -9.11 12.61 7.31
N THR A 198 -7.93 13.22 7.16
CA THR A 198 -7.20 13.45 5.91
C THR A 198 -6.90 12.20 5.07
N SER A 199 -6.49 11.06 5.64
CA SER A 199 -6.23 9.79 4.94
C SER A 199 -7.52 9.13 4.43
N VAL A 200 -8.56 9.10 5.25
CA VAL A 200 -9.90 8.64 4.85
C VAL A 200 -10.45 9.54 3.76
N LEU A 201 -10.27 10.86 3.89
CA LEU A 201 -10.77 11.81 2.91
C LEU A 201 -9.95 11.82 1.63
N PHE A 202 -8.65 11.56 1.68
CA PHE A 202 -7.88 11.27 0.49
C PHE A 202 -8.48 10.06 -0.24
N HIS A 203 -8.69 8.94 0.45
CA HIS A 203 -9.28 7.75 -0.19
C HIS A 203 -10.70 8.00 -0.71
N VAL A 204 -11.54 8.78 -0.03
CA VAL A 204 -12.88 9.13 -0.51
C VAL A 204 -12.81 10.05 -1.73
N SER A 205 -12.01 11.12 -1.69
CA SER A 205 -11.83 12.06 -2.81
C SER A 205 -11.15 11.41 -4.02
N TRP A 206 -10.15 10.54 -3.78
CA TRP A 206 -9.49 9.73 -4.80
C TRP A 206 -10.48 8.79 -5.48
N LYS A 207 -11.27 8.05 -4.69
CA LYS A 207 -12.30 7.14 -5.23
C LYS A 207 -13.37 7.87 -6.03
N PHE A 208 -13.66 9.12 -5.72
CA PHE A 208 -14.60 9.94 -6.51
C PHE A 208 -14.02 10.36 -7.85
N SER A 209 -12.79 10.89 -7.87
CA SER A 209 -12.09 11.21 -9.12
C SER A 209 -11.88 9.96 -9.99
N PHE A 210 -11.65 8.81 -9.34
CA PHE A 210 -11.46 7.52 -10.00
C PHE A 210 -12.65 7.08 -10.85
N VAL A 211 -13.90 7.27 -10.40
CA VAL A 211 -15.10 6.89 -11.19
C VAL A 211 -15.02 7.48 -12.60
N VAL A 212 -14.48 8.70 -12.68
CA VAL A 212 -14.37 9.46 -13.91
C VAL A 212 -13.05 9.18 -14.64
N MET A 213 -11.92 9.11 -13.93
CA MET A 213 -10.59 8.95 -14.53
C MET A 213 -10.21 7.52 -14.89
N SER A 214 -10.93 6.51 -14.37
CA SER A 214 -10.64 5.10 -14.61
C SER A 214 -10.64 4.72 -16.10
N ILE A 215 -11.43 5.42 -16.92
CA ILE A 215 -11.48 5.20 -18.38
C ILE A 215 -10.16 5.51 -19.09
N PHE A 216 -9.25 6.28 -18.47
CA PHE A 216 -7.95 6.63 -19.04
C PHE A 216 -6.83 5.71 -18.60
N ILE A 217 -7.07 4.76 -17.70
CA ILE A 217 -6.04 3.82 -17.23
C ILE A 217 -5.39 3.11 -18.43
N GLY A 218 -4.06 2.98 -18.39
CA GLY A 218 -3.28 2.44 -19.50
C GLY A 218 -3.05 3.41 -20.67
N THR A 219 -3.61 4.61 -20.64
CA THR A 219 -3.40 5.64 -21.68
C THR A 219 -2.40 6.71 -21.25
N PRO A 220 -1.81 7.48 -22.19
CA PRO A 220 -0.95 8.62 -21.84
C PRO A 220 -1.66 9.70 -21.00
N LEU A 221 -2.99 9.82 -21.10
CA LEU A 221 -3.77 10.78 -20.29
C LEU A 221 -3.72 10.44 -18.81
N TRP A 222 -3.71 9.16 -18.46
CA TRP A 222 -3.55 8.72 -17.06
C TRP A 222 -2.20 9.14 -16.49
N ASN A 223 -1.12 9.00 -17.26
CA ASN A 223 0.20 9.48 -16.84
C ASN A 223 0.24 11.01 -16.67
N ILE A 224 -0.48 11.76 -17.51
CA ILE A 224 -0.60 13.23 -17.36
C ILE A 224 -1.31 13.56 -16.05
N TYR A 225 -2.42 12.87 -15.75
CA TYR A 225 -3.16 13.04 -14.51
C TYR A 225 -2.30 12.71 -13.27
N LEU A 226 -1.61 11.57 -13.26
CA LEU A 226 -0.70 11.20 -12.17
C LEU A 226 0.47 12.19 -12.00
N ARG A 227 1.04 12.70 -13.09
CA ARG A 227 2.04 13.78 -13.03
C ARG A 227 1.45 15.08 -12.46
N ALA A 228 0.21 15.41 -12.82
CA ALA A 228 -0.49 16.56 -12.27
C ALA A 228 -0.72 16.42 -10.76
N LEU A 229 -0.93 15.20 -10.26
CA LEU A 229 -1.01 14.90 -8.82
C LEU A 229 0.36 14.97 -8.12
N GLY A 230 1.45 14.56 -8.79
CA GLY A 230 2.79 14.69 -8.19
C GLY A 230 3.82 13.70 -8.68
N ALA A 231 3.39 12.63 -9.35
CA ALA A 231 4.29 11.57 -9.79
C ALA A 231 5.33 12.08 -10.78
N ARG A 232 6.54 11.52 -10.69
CA ARG A 232 7.57 11.69 -11.70
C ARG A 232 7.49 10.50 -12.62
N ILE A 233 6.95 10.69 -13.82
CA ILE A 233 6.73 9.63 -14.79
C ILE A 233 7.45 9.98 -16.09
N GLY A 234 8.39 9.12 -16.49
CA GLY A 234 9.19 9.24 -17.70
C GLY A 234 8.41 9.07 -19.00
N SER A 235 9.16 8.99 -20.10
CA SER A 235 8.62 8.82 -21.45
C SER A 235 8.26 7.36 -21.74
N ASN A 236 7.22 7.12 -22.55
CA ASN A 236 6.78 5.77 -22.94
C ASN A 236 6.46 4.82 -21.77
N VAL A 237 6.07 5.39 -20.62
CA VAL A 237 5.58 4.61 -19.48
C VAL A 237 4.12 4.24 -19.71
N ILE A 238 3.74 3.02 -19.33
CA ILE A 238 2.33 2.59 -19.32
C ILE A 238 1.97 2.19 -17.89
N VAL A 239 0.98 2.88 -17.31
CA VAL A 239 0.43 2.55 -15.99
C VAL A 239 -0.99 2.04 -16.19
N MET A 240 -1.20 0.74 -15.99
CA MET A 240 -2.48 0.05 -16.17
C MET A 240 -3.21 -0.24 -14.85
N THR A 241 -2.73 0.34 -13.74
CA THR A 241 -3.32 0.18 -12.41
C THR A 241 -3.91 1.50 -11.90
N GLU A 242 -4.99 1.37 -11.15
CA GLU A 242 -5.63 2.40 -10.35
C GLU A 242 -5.08 2.47 -8.92
N HIS A 243 -4.34 1.46 -8.48
CA HIS A 243 -3.85 1.33 -7.12
C HIS A 243 -2.56 2.15 -6.90
N VAL A 244 -2.70 3.46 -7.07
CA VAL A 244 -1.66 4.46 -6.88
C VAL A 244 -2.02 5.30 -5.65
N ASN A 245 -1.42 5.00 -4.50
CA ASN A 245 -1.84 5.63 -3.25
C ASN A 245 -1.25 7.04 -3.07
N GLU A 246 0.07 7.23 -3.14
CA GLU A 246 0.66 8.57 -3.06
C GLU A 246 1.47 8.90 -4.32
N PRO A 247 0.81 9.45 -5.36
CA PRO A 247 1.45 9.78 -6.63
C PRO A 247 2.73 10.62 -6.45
N ASP A 248 2.75 11.59 -5.54
CA ASP A 248 3.91 12.46 -5.30
C ASP A 248 5.16 11.75 -4.73
N HIS A 249 5.01 10.51 -4.27
CA HIS A 249 6.09 9.66 -3.77
C HIS A 249 6.61 8.66 -4.80
N LEU A 250 6.07 8.69 -6.02
CA LEU A 250 6.48 7.80 -7.11
C LEU A 250 7.45 8.47 -8.08
N ASP A 251 8.53 7.77 -8.37
CA ASP A 251 9.49 8.09 -9.43
C ASP A 251 9.59 6.89 -10.38
N ILE A 252 9.16 7.05 -11.63
CA ILE A 252 9.05 6.01 -12.65
C ILE A 252 9.86 6.41 -13.88
N GLY A 253 10.89 5.61 -14.17
CA GLY A 253 11.78 5.79 -15.32
C GLY A 253 11.14 5.45 -16.66
N ASP A 254 11.82 5.88 -17.74
CA ASP A 254 11.35 5.72 -19.12
C ASP A 254 11.11 4.25 -19.51
N GLY A 255 10.09 4.01 -20.34
CA GLY A 255 9.80 2.68 -20.91
C GLY A 255 9.33 1.63 -19.91
N THR A 256 9.02 2.03 -18.68
CA THR A 256 8.52 1.13 -17.64
C THR A 256 7.05 0.80 -17.85
N VAL A 257 6.68 -0.44 -17.53
CA VAL A 257 5.30 -0.93 -17.61
C VAL A 257 4.82 -1.37 -16.23
N ILE A 258 3.66 -0.87 -15.81
CA ILE A 258 2.99 -1.27 -14.58
C ILE A 258 1.65 -1.89 -15.00
N ASP A 259 1.53 -3.20 -14.85
CA ASP A 259 0.35 -3.96 -15.26
C ASP A 259 -0.82 -3.73 -14.30
N SER A 260 -2.01 -4.19 -14.70
CA SER A 260 -3.25 -4.01 -13.94
C SER A 260 -3.20 -4.64 -12.55
N GLN A 261 -3.91 -4.04 -11.59
CA GLN A 261 -3.97 -4.49 -10.19
C GLN A 261 -2.63 -4.46 -9.44
N ALA A 262 -1.54 -3.99 -10.06
CA ALA A 262 -0.29 -3.77 -9.34
C ALA A 262 -0.49 -2.66 -8.29
N ASP A 263 -0.03 -2.91 -7.06
CA ASP A 263 -0.20 -2.00 -5.92
C ASP A 263 1.06 -1.17 -5.72
N LEU A 264 0.93 0.15 -5.87
CA LEU A 264 1.99 1.12 -5.59
C LEU A 264 1.68 1.77 -4.23
N LEU A 265 2.18 1.16 -3.16
CA LEU A 265 1.95 1.58 -1.79
C LEU A 265 3.17 2.30 -1.23
N THR A 266 3.13 3.62 -1.13
CA THR A 266 4.28 4.42 -0.67
C THR A 266 4.21 4.80 0.81
N HIS A 267 3.16 4.35 1.52
CA HIS A 267 3.05 4.53 2.96
C HIS A 267 3.24 3.22 3.72
N ASN A 268 3.75 3.33 4.94
CA ASN A 268 3.87 2.23 5.89
C ASN A 268 3.37 2.66 7.26
N ILE A 269 2.68 1.76 7.95
CA ILE A 269 2.22 1.99 9.32
C ILE A 269 3.28 1.43 10.27
N GLU A 270 3.98 2.33 10.96
CA GLU A 270 5.07 2.03 11.88
C GLU A 270 4.90 2.83 13.17
N ASN A 271 5.06 2.20 14.32
CA ASN A 271 5.05 2.87 15.64
C ASN A 271 3.80 3.72 15.88
N GLN A 272 2.64 3.18 15.51
CA GLN A 272 1.39 3.92 15.58
C GLN A 272 1.41 5.22 14.77
N ALA A 273 2.19 5.27 13.69
CA ALA A 273 2.21 6.38 12.77
C ALA A 273 2.27 5.90 11.31
N ILE A 274 1.60 6.62 10.42
CA ILE A 274 1.75 6.44 8.98
C ILE A 274 2.96 7.26 8.54
N THR A 275 3.95 6.57 7.97
CA THR A 275 5.13 7.16 7.34
C THR A 275 4.96 7.08 5.83
N PHE A 276 5.33 8.14 5.13
CA PHE A 276 5.30 8.19 3.67
C PHE A 276 6.72 8.24 3.15
N GLU A 277 7.03 7.37 2.20
CA GLU A 277 8.38 7.18 1.70
C GLU A 277 8.37 7.00 0.19
N LYS A 278 9.39 7.53 -0.48
CA LYS A 278 9.47 7.46 -1.94
C LYS A 278 9.77 6.05 -2.41
N ALA A 279 9.08 5.62 -3.46
CA ALA A 279 9.44 4.42 -4.22
C ALA A 279 10.03 4.85 -5.57
N ARG A 280 11.17 4.25 -5.93
CA ARG A 280 11.89 4.55 -7.19
C ARG A 280 11.85 3.34 -8.09
N ILE A 281 11.30 3.52 -9.28
CA ILE A 281 11.27 2.54 -10.35
C ILE A 281 12.14 3.05 -11.49
N GLY A 282 13.19 2.31 -11.82
CA GLY A 282 14.14 2.63 -12.88
C GLY A 282 13.53 2.57 -14.29
N LYS A 283 14.41 2.57 -15.28
CA LYS A 283 14.02 2.51 -16.71
C LYS A 283 13.76 1.08 -17.15
N ALA A 284 12.82 0.90 -18.08
CA ALA A 284 12.47 -0.39 -18.67
C ALA A 284 12.15 -1.48 -17.63
N CYS A 285 11.64 -1.08 -16.46
CA CYS A 285 11.20 -2.02 -15.43
C CYS A 285 9.81 -2.54 -15.76
N ARG A 286 9.43 -3.66 -15.12
CA ARG A 286 8.07 -4.17 -15.22
C ARG A 286 7.53 -4.63 -13.88
N LEU A 287 6.38 -4.09 -13.48
CA LEU A 287 5.57 -4.64 -12.40
C LEU A 287 4.41 -5.40 -13.03
N HIS A 288 4.36 -6.71 -12.81
CA HIS A 288 3.30 -7.56 -13.35
C HIS A 288 2.01 -7.45 -12.55
N ASN A 289 0.96 -8.08 -13.08
CA ASN A 289 -0.37 -8.03 -12.51
C ASN A 289 -0.37 -8.46 -11.03
N SER A 290 -1.04 -7.67 -10.18
CA SER A 290 -1.14 -7.90 -8.74
C SER A 290 0.19 -7.89 -7.98
N ALA A 291 1.29 -7.46 -8.61
CA ALA A 291 2.55 -7.24 -7.91
C ALA A 291 2.43 -6.01 -7.00
N CYS A 292 3.01 -6.07 -5.82
CA CYS A 292 2.98 -4.97 -4.86
C CYS A 292 4.39 -4.46 -4.60
N ILE A 293 4.54 -3.14 -4.47
CA ILE A 293 5.75 -2.53 -3.92
C ILE A 293 5.40 -1.60 -2.77
N SER A 294 6.27 -1.58 -1.76
CA SER A 294 6.16 -0.68 -0.60
C SER A 294 7.10 0.53 -0.71
N GLY A 295 6.89 1.56 0.12
CA GLY A 295 7.78 2.72 0.24
C GLY A 295 9.25 2.33 0.47
N LEU A 296 10.17 3.23 0.12
CA LEU A 296 11.63 2.99 0.06
C LEU A 296 12.10 1.93 -0.94
N SER A 297 11.21 1.21 -1.63
CA SER A 297 11.62 0.25 -2.65
C SER A 297 12.38 0.93 -3.79
N VAL A 298 13.44 0.27 -4.27
CA VAL A 298 14.24 0.73 -5.41
C VAL A 298 14.33 -0.38 -6.43
N LEU A 299 13.68 -0.19 -7.58
CA LEU A 299 13.87 -1.04 -8.75
C LEU A 299 14.92 -0.40 -9.64
N GLU A 300 16.07 -1.06 -9.79
CA GLU A 300 17.08 -0.68 -10.77
C GLU A 300 16.60 -0.99 -12.19
N ASP A 301 17.25 -0.39 -13.19
CA ASP A 301 16.83 -0.50 -14.60
C ASP A 301 16.63 -1.96 -15.05
N GLY A 302 15.53 -2.25 -15.74
CA GLY A 302 15.22 -3.58 -16.25
C GLY A 302 14.81 -4.59 -15.18
N ALA A 303 14.64 -4.20 -13.92
CA ALA A 303 14.13 -5.09 -12.89
C ALA A 303 12.65 -5.43 -13.16
N GLU A 304 12.28 -6.66 -12.82
CA GLU A 304 10.95 -7.20 -13.04
C GLU A 304 10.40 -7.81 -11.75
N ILE A 305 9.16 -7.46 -11.40
CA ILE A 305 8.43 -8.06 -10.28
C ILE A 305 7.30 -8.88 -10.88
N LEU A 306 7.37 -10.20 -10.69
CA LEU A 306 6.46 -11.18 -11.28
C LEU A 306 5.07 -11.13 -10.65
N PRO A 307 4.06 -11.75 -11.30
CA PRO A 307 2.68 -11.66 -10.84
C PRO A 307 2.50 -12.06 -9.37
N SER A 308 1.69 -11.28 -8.65
CA SER A 308 1.38 -11.48 -7.23
C SER A 308 2.59 -11.47 -6.27
N ALA A 309 3.76 -11.03 -6.73
CA ALA A 309 4.94 -10.93 -5.89
C ALA A 309 4.90 -9.64 -5.05
N VAL A 310 5.33 -9.72 -3.79
CA VAL A 310 5.22 -8.64 -2.81
C VAL A 310 6.59 -8.10 -2.44
N GLY A 311 6.89 -6.92 -2.95
CA GLY A 311 8.08 -6.15 -2.65
C GLY A 311 8.01 -5.51 -1.27
N MET A 312 9.00 -5.83 -0.44
CA MET A 312 9.05 -5.36 0.94
C MET A 312 9.57 -3.93 1.03
N LYS A 313 9.24 -3.22 2.11
CA LYS A 313 9.74 -1.87 2.39
C LYS A 313 11.27 -1.84 2.27
N GLY A 314 11.81 -0.89 1.51
CA GLY A 314 13.26 -0.72 1.35
C GLY A 314 13.96 -1.79 0.51
N GLN A 315 13.23 -2.72 -0.09
CA GLN A 315 13.84 -3.77 -0.91
C GLN A 315 14.44 -3.17 -2.19
N VAL A 316 15.67 -3.58 -2.49
CA VAL A 316 16.36 -3.23 -3.75
C VAL A 316 16.22 -4.38 -4.74
N PHE A 317 15.58 -4.10 -5.88
CA PHE A 317 15.45 -5.01 -7.00
C PHE A 317 16.54 -4.70 -8.02
N ARG A 318 17.46 -5.65 -8.19
CA ARG A 318 18.68 -5.46 -8.97
C ARG A 318 18.40 -5.39 -10.47
N ARG A 319 19.29 -4.68 -11.16
CA ARG A 319 19.24 -4.41 -12.60
C ARG A 319 19.06 -5.71 -13.39
N GLY A 320 18.05 -5.73 -14.25
CA GLY A 320 17.78 -6.85 -15.16
C GLY A 320 17.40 -8.17 -14.47
N ARG A 321 16.95 -8.14 -13.21
CA ARG A 321 16.57 -9.34 -12.46
C ARG A 321 15.06 -9.41 -12.25
N SER A 322 14.53 -10.63 -12.29
CA SER A 322 13.12 -10.91 -12.01
C SER A 322 12.95 -11.42 -10.58
N TYR A 323 11.85 -11.03 -9.93
CA TYR A 323 11.55 -11.36 -8.53
C TYR A 323 10.16 -11.98 -8.39
N TYR A 324 10.01 -12.96 -7.50
CA TYR A 324 8.76 -13.71 -7.30
C TYR A 324 8.44 -13.96 -5.83
N GLY A 325 7.19 -14.26 -5.52
CA GLY A 325 6.74 -14.69 -4.19
C GLY A 325 6.35 -13.56 -3.26
N ASN A 326 5.72 -13.93 -2.15
CA ASN A 326 5.33 -13.04 -1.06
C ASN A 326 5.95 -13.59 0.24
N PRO A 327 7.09 -13.05 0.72
CA PRO A 327 7.81 -11.88 0.21
C PRO A 327 8.64 -12.16 -1.06
N CYS A 328 8.94 -11.11 -1.82
CA CYS A 328 9.72 -11.16 -3.06
C CYS A 328 11.12 -11.76 -2.88
N GLN A 329 11.50 -12.70 -3.75
CA GLN A 329 12.82 -13.30 -3.86
C GLN A 329 13.34 -13.20 -5.29
N GLU A 330 14.66 -13.04 -5.48
CA GLU A 330 15.27 -13.04 -6.81
C GLU A 330 15.08 -14.41 -7.45
N MET A 331 14.61 -14.45 -8.70
CA MET A 331 14.52 -15.69 -9.46
C MET A 331 15.90 -16.34 -9.61
N PRO A 332 16.01 -17.66 -9.40
CA PRO A 332 17.22 -18.39 -9.75
C PRO A 332 17.53 -18.19 -11.24
N ARG A 333 18.79 -17.86 -11.56
CA ARG A 333 19.23 -17.89 -12.97
C ARG A 333 19.14 -19.33 -13.46
N PHE A 334 18.23 -19.59 -14.40
CA PHE A 334 18.37 -20.78 -15.24
C PHE A 334 19.65 -20.60 -16.07
N LYS A 335 20.70 -21.37 -15.73
CA LYS A 335 21.80 -21.58 -16.68
C LYS A 335 21.18 -22.32 -17.86
N SER A 336 21.01 -21.63 -18.98
CA SER A 336 20.70 -22.29 -20.23
C SER A 336 21.89 -23.18 -20.58
N ASN A 337 21.81 -24.47 -20.28
CA ASN A 337 22.67 -25.50 -20.87
C ASN A 337 22.27 -25.72 -22.34
N LEU A 338 22.01 -24.66 -23.09
CA LEU A 338 22.00 -24.71 -24.54
C LEU A 338 23.46 -24.68 -24.95
N SER A 339 24.11 -25.84 -24.82
CA SER A 339 25.30 -26.15 -25.60
C SER A 339 24.94 -25.87 -27.05
N ASN A 340 25.52 -24.81 -27.59
CA ASN A 340 25.54 -24.51 -29.01
C ASN A 340 25.88 -25.83 -29.74
N PRO A 341 24.97 -26.45 -30.52
CA PRO A 341 25.40 -27.50 -31.42
C PRO A 341 26.38 -26.82 -32.38
N GLN A 342 27.63 -27.24 -32.33
CA GLN A 342 28.64 -26.73 -33.24
C GLN A 342 28.13 -26.90 -34.66
N VAL A 343 28.06 -25.77 -35.37
CA VAL A 343 27.94 -25.75 -36.82
C VAL A 343 29.31 -26.17 -37.33
N GLU A 344 29.45 -27.45 -37.66
CA GLU A 344 30.46 -27.96 -38.60
C GLU A 344 29.86 -28.05 -40.00
#